data_AF-A0A660PHD9-F1
#
_entry.id   AF-A0A660PHD9-F1
#
_cell.length_a   1.000
_cell.length_b   1.000
_cell.length_c   1.000
_cell.angle_alpha   90.00
_cell.angle_beta   90.00
_cell.angle_gamma   90.00
#
_symmetry.space_group_name_H-M   'P 1'
#
loop_
_entity.id
_entity.type
_entity.pdbx_description
1 polymer ?
#
loop_
_entity_poly.entity_id
_entity_poly.type
_entity_poly.pdbx_seq_one_letter_code
_entity_poly.pdbx_strand_id
1 'polypeptide(L)'
;MAKGKIIYQNWIVDIGFDPGQTAKIGIKNDIIKPDEKVISAVRTAIKKLTEQERNFIENYYFQGKTYREIARILNRRISRIEGLHRRSLAKLRKYLAGFVKERFGIDAEIGRECIICASPYKEKIDRLIKSKSRQETWKRIIEILWNKYQIRIKTPQVLIGHQKYHL
;
A
#
# COMPACT_ATOMS: atom_id res chain seq x y z
N MET A 1 -13.05 10.83 35.46
CA MET A 1 -11.86 9.96 35.37
C MET A 1 -11.76 9.42 33.94
N ALA A 2 -10.58 9.49 33.32
CA ALA A 2 -10.43 9.45 31.86
C ALA A 2 -10.21 8.04 31.27
N LYS A 3 -11.03 7.73 30.26
CA LYS A 3 -10.76 7.01 28.99
C LYS A 3 -10.02 5.65 29.05
N GLY A 4 -10.79 4.57 28.83
CA GLY A 4 -10.29 3.29 28.33
C GLY A 4 -9.72 3.45 26.91
N LYS A 5 -8.39 3.50 26.82
CA LYS A 5 -7.62 3.64 25.58
C LYS A 5 -7.26 2.23 25.10
N ILE A 6 -7.92 1.73 24.07
CA ILE A 6 -7.51 0.47 23.42
C ILE A 6 -6.21 0.76 22.66
N ILE A 7 -5.10 0.24 23.17
CA ILE A 7 -3.77 0.33 22.56
C ILE A 7 -3.55 -0.96 21.76
N TYR A 8 -3.67 -0.90 20.44
CA TYR A 8 -3.21 -1.99 19.58
C TYR A 8 -1.68 -1.99 19.56
N GLN A 9 -1.06 -2.95 20.26
CA GLN A 9 0.37 -3.22 20.19
C GLN A 9 0.69 -4.08 18.95
N ASN A 10 1.80 -3.75 18.30
CA ASN A 10 2.28 -4.28 17.03
C ASN A 10 2.44 -5.81 17.04
N TRP A 11 1.73 -6.52 16.16
CA TRP A 11 1.69 -8.00 16.13
C TRP A 11 2.58 -8.68 15.08
N ILE A 12 3.57 -8.01 14.48
CA ILE A 12 4.35 -8.62 13.37
C ILE A 12 5.88 -8.51 13.49
N VAL A 13 6.43 -7.84 14.52
CA VAL A 13 7.89 -7.62 14.61
C VAL A 13 8.65 -8.43 15.66
N ASP A 14 7.97 -9.16 16.54
CA ASP A 14 8.64 -10.00 17.56
C ASP A 14 8.61 -11.50 17.27
N ILE A 15 8.04 -11.94 16.15
CA ILE A 15 8.19 -13.33 15.71
C ILE A 15 9.49 -13.43 14.90
N GLY A 16 10.62 -13.30 15.60
CA GLY A 16 11.80 -14.04 15.20
C GLY A 16 11.38 -15.50 15.17
N PHE A 17 11.20 -16.04 13.98
CA PHE A 17 10.80 -17.43 13.77
C PHE A 17 11.96 -18.33 14.25
N ASP A 18 11.92 -18.71 15.52
CA ASP A 18 12.82 -19.68 16.13
C ASP A 18 12.26 -21.09 15.84
N PRO A 19 12.92 -21.90 14.98
CA PRO A 19 12.46 -23.24 14.61
C PRO A 19 12.36 -24.19 15.82
N GLY A 20 13.05 -23.90 16.93
CA GLY A 20 13.08 -24.73 18.14
C GLY A 20 11.80 -24.71 18.98
N GLN A 21 10.92 -23.72 18.83
CA GLN A 21 9.66 -23.65 19.60
C GLN A 21 8.53 -24.52 19.05
N THR A 22 8.67 -25.02 17.81
CA THR A 22 7.64 -25.86 17.16
C THR A 22 7.34 -27.16 17.91
N ALA A 23 8.26 -27.64 18.75
CA ALA A 23 8.07 -28.87 19.53
C ALA A 23 7.16 -28.72 20.75
N LYS A 24 6.90 -27.49 21.25
CA LYS A 24 6.15 -27.27 22.51
C LYS A 24 4.68 -26.88 22.33
N ILE A 25 4.31 -26.37 21.17
CA ILE A 25 2.94 -26.00 20.88
C ILE A 25 2.41 -27.08 19.95
N GLY A 26 1.51 -27.93 20.46
CA GLY A 26 0.81 -28.96 19.69
C GLY A 26 -0.12 -28.34 18.64
N ILE A 27 0.45 -27.60 17.70
CA ILE A 27 -0.21 -27.12 16.50
C ILE A 27 -0.35 -28.36 15.64
N LYS A 28 -1.55 -28.92 15.62
CA LYS A 28 -1.94 -29.85 14.56
C LYS A 28 -1.68 -29.12 13.25
N ASN A 29 -0.66 -29.58 12.52
CA ASN A 29 -0.40 -29.19 11.15
C ASN A 29 -1.52 -29.76 10.26
N ASP A 30 -2.76 -29.31 10.47
CA ASP A 30 -3.75 -29.37 9.41
C ASP A 30 -3.16 -28.51 8.30
N ILE A 31 -2.69 -29.17 7.25
CA ILE A 31 -2.14 -28.55 6.06
C ILE A 31 -3.29 -27.74 5.46
N ILE A 32 -3.45 -26.49 5.90
CA ILE A 32 -4.42 -25.55 5.37
C ILE A 32 -4.06 -25.43 3.90
N LYS A 33 -4.79 -26.15 3.04
CA LYS A 33 -4.62 -26.05 1.59
C LYS A 33 -4.75 -24.56 1.26
N PRO A 34 -3.71 -23.95 0.66
CA PRO A 34 -3.75 -22.54 0.34
C PRO A 34 -4.94 -22.28 -0.55
N ASP A 35 -5.84 -21.41 -0.12
CA ASP A 35 -7.02 -21.09 -0.89
C ASP A 35 -6.60 -20.46 -2.23
N GLU A 36 -6.80 -21.19 -3.33
CA GLU A 36 -6.30 -20.81 -4.66
C GLU A 36 -6.84 -19.44 -5.10
N LYS A 37 -8.07 -19.11 -4.71
CA LYS A 37 -8.70 -17.81 -4.99
C LYS A 37 -8.06 -16.69 -4.18
N VAL A 38 -7.61 -16.95 -2.94
CA VAL A 38 -6.84 -15.97 -2.15
C VAL A 38 -5.47 -15.75 -2.79
N ILE A 39 -4.79 -16.82 -3.18
CA ILE A 39 -3.48 -16.72 -3.85
C ILE A 39 -3.59 -15.93 -5.15
N SER A 40 -4.59 -16.23 -5.98
CA SER A 40 -4.78 -15.57 -7.27
C SER A 40 -5.13 -14.08 -7.10
N ALA A 41 -5.97 -13.72 -6.12
CA ALA A 41 -6.29 -12.34 -5.78
C ALA A 41 -5.03 -11.55 -5.35
N VAL A 42 -4.23 -12.13 -4.46
CA VAL A 42 -2.97 -11.51 -3.98
C VAL A 42 -1.97 -11.36 -5.12
N ARG A 43 -1.76 -12.38 -5.96
CA ARG A 43 -0.88 -12.30 -7.14
C ARG A 43 -1.32 -11.21 -8.10
N THR A 44 -2.63 -11.10 -8.35
CA THR A 44 -3.19 -10.05 -9.21
C THR A 44 -2.99 -8.66 -8.61
N ALA A 45 -3.16 -8.51 -7.29
CA ALA A 45 -2.91 -7.24 -6.60
C ALA A 45 -1.42 -6.84 -6.63
N ILE A 46 -0.49 -7.79 -6.43
CA ILE A 46 0.95 -7.55 -6.49
C ILE A 46 1.39 -7.13 -7.90
N LYS A 47 0.79 -7.70 -8.96
CA LYS A 47 1.06 -7.30 -10.35
C LYS A 47 0.69 -5.84 -10.64
N LYS A 48 -0.27 -5.27 -9.91
CA LYS A 48 -0.67 -3.84 -10.04
C LYS A 48 0.31 -2.88 -9.36
N LEU A 49 1.16 -3.36 -8.46
CA LEU A 49 2.21 -2.54 -7.83
C LEU A 49 3.29 -2.18 -8.85
N THR A 50 3.96 -1.05 -8.61
CA THR A 50 5.17 -0.68 -9.36
C THR A 50 6.29 -1.67 -9.09
N GLU A 51 7.28 -1.76 -9.98
CA GLU A 51 8.42 -2.67 -9.82
C GLU A 51 9.15 -2.48 -8.48
N GLN A 52 9.36 -1.24 -8.06
CA GLN A 52 9.99 -0.93 -6.77
C GLN A 52 9.17 -1.44 -5.59
N GLU A 53 7.84 -1.28 -5.64
CA GLU A 53 6.93 -1.73 -4.58
C GLU A 53 6.83 -3.25 -4.55
N ARG A 54 6.78 -3.90 -5.72
CA ARG A 54 6.77 -5.36 -5.86
C ARG A 54 8.05 -5.98 -5.34
N ASN A 55 9.21 -5.49 -5.80
CA ASN A 55 10.51 -5.97 -5.33
C ASN A 55 10.61 -5.83 -3.81
N PHE A 56 10.14 -4.72 -3.24
CA PHE A 56 10.08 -4.57 -1.79
C PHE A 56 9.23 -5.68 -1.12
N ILE A 57 8.00 -5.89 -1.60
CA ILE A 57 7.07 -6.88 -1.02
C ILE A 57 7.64 -8.30 -1.14
N GLU A 58 8.21 -8.67 -2.29
CA GLU A 58 8.81 -9.99 -2.51
C GLU A 58 10.02 -10.22 -1.60
N ASN A 59 10.94 -9.24 -1.51
CA ASN A 59 12.11 -9.36 -0.65
C ASN A 59 11.71 -9.46 0.84
N TYR A 60 10.71 -8.69 1.27
CA TYR A 60 10.30 -8.68 2.68
C TYR A 60 9.46 -9.90 3.05
N TYR A 61 8.35 -10.15 2.34
CA TYR A 61 7.39 -11.18 2.73
C TYR A 61 7.69 -12.57 2.15
N PHE A 62 8.35 -12.67 0.99
CA PHE A 62 8.63 -13.98 0.38
C PHE A 62 10.05 -14.46 0.66
N GLN A 63 11.01 -13.53 0.79
CA GLN A 63 12.41 -13.86 1.05
C GLN A 63 12.86 -13.57 2.49
N GLY A 64 11.98 -13.02 3.34
CA GLY A 64 12.26 -12.79 4.76
C GLY A 64 13.34 -11.74 5.06
N LYS A 65 13.68 -10.86 4.10
CA LYS A 65 14.74 -9.87 4.27
C LYS A 65 14.33 -8.74 5.19
N THR A 66 15.28 -8.26 5.99
CA THR A 66 15.10 -7.10 6.87
C THR A 66 15.10 -5.78 6.09
N TYR A 67 14.56 -4.71 6.70
CA TYR A 67 14.63 -3.37 6.12
C TYR A 67 16.05 -2.91 5.81
N ARG A 68 17.04 -3.33 6.61
CA ARG A 68 18.45 -2.97 6.40
C ARG A 68 19.03 -3.65 5.16
N GLU A 69 18.72 -4.93 4.96
CA GLU A 69 19.16 -5.67 3.77
C GLU A 69 18.49 -5.13 2.50
N ILE A 70 17.18 -4.87 2.57
CA ILE A 70 16.43 -4.29 1.45
C ILE A 70 16.94 -2.87 1.14
N ALA A 71 17.26 -2.07 2.16
CA ALA A 71 17.86 -0.75 1.99
C ALA A 71 19.20 -0.82 1.23
N ARG A 72 20.04 -1.82 1.52
CA ARG A 72 21.29 -2.06 0.79
C ARG A 72 21.03 -2.48 -0.66
N ILE A 73 20.14 -3.46 -0.88
CA ILE A 73 19.79 -3.98 -2.21
C ILE A 73 19.23 -2.86 -3.11
N LEU A 74 18.32 -2.05 -2.57
CA LEU A 74 17.67 -0.96 -3.30
C LEU A 74 18.47 0.36 -3.27
N ASN A 75 19.68 0.36 -2.68
CA ASN A 75 20.55 1.51 -2.48
C ASN A 75 19.79 2.76 -1.98
N ARG A 76 19.04 2.61 -0.88
CA ARG A 76 18.17 3.66 -0.32
C ARG A 76 18.27 3.72 1.19
N ARG A 77 18.02 4.92 1.75
CA ARG A 77 17.92 5.12 3.21
C ARG A 77 16.78 4.30 3.79
N ILE A 78 16.95 3.76 5.00
CA ILE A 78 15.96 2.93 5.71
C ILE A 78 14.60 3.64 5.82
N SER A 79 14.58 4.93 6.14
CA SER A 79 13.33 5.72 6.21
C SER A 79 12.55 5.75 4.89
N ARG A 80 13.25 5.70 3.74
CA ARG A 80 12.61 5.61 2.42
C ARG A 80 12.01 4.23 2.20
N ILE A 81 12.63 3.18 2.74
CA ILE A 81 12.14 1.79 2.68
C ILE A 81 10.90 1.62 3.56
N GLU A 82 10.90 2.12 4.79
CA GLU A 82 9.70 2.12 5.65
C GLU A 82 8.54 2.86 4.98
N GLY A 83 8.83 4.02 4.40
CA GLY A 83 7.84 4.77 3.63
C GLY A 83 7.35 3.99 2.42
N LEU A 84 8.21 3.20 1.74
CA LEU A 84 7.83 2.35 0.62
C LEU A 84 6.90 1.24 1.10
N HIS A 85 7.23 0.57 2.21
CA HIS A 85 6.40 -0.46 2.81
C HIS A 85 4.99 0.03 3.11
N ARG A 86 4.86 1.15 3.83
CA ARG A 86 3.54 1.72 4.18
C ARG A 86 2.70 2.03 2.92
N ARG A 87 3.33 2.53 1.86
CA ARG A 87 2.65 2.83 0.58
C ARG A 87 2.21 1.57 -0.15
N SER A 88 3.10 0.58 -0.27
CA SER A 88 2.79 -0.71 -0.89
C SER A 88 1.60 -1.37 -0.19
N LEU A 89 1.59 -1.41 1.15
CA LEU A 89 0.47 -1.98 1.90
C LEU A 89 -0.83 -1.19 1.72
N ALA A 90 -0.79 0.14 1.70
CA ALA A 90 -1.99 0.95 1.46
C ALA A 90 -2.61 0.65 0.08
N LYS A 91 -1.77 0.49 -0.96
CA LYS A 91 -2.23 0.10 -2.30
C LYS A 91 -2.80 -1.31 -2.33
N LEU A 92 -2.12 -2.28 -1.70
CA LEU A 92 -2.60 -3.66 -1.63
C LEU A 92 -3.95 -3.77 -0.90
N ARG A 93 -4.12 -3.05 0.22
CA ARG A 93 -5.41 -2.97 0.92
C ARG A 93 -6.51 -2.48 -0.01
N LYS A 94 -6.26 -1.42 -0.78
CA LYS A 94 -7.23 -0.90 -1.75
C LYS A 94 -7.55 -1.90 -2.86
N TYR A 95 -6.55 -2.60 -3.39
CA TYR A 95 -6.76 -3.58 -4.46
C TYR A 95 -7.47 -4.85 -4.00
N LEU A 96 -7.28 -5.25 -2.75
CA LEU A 96 -7.87 -6.45 -2.17
C LEU A 96 -9.19 -6.18 -1.43
N ALA A 97 -9.53 -4.92 -1.14
CA ALA A 97 -10.73 -4.55 -0.38
C ALA A 97 -12.02 -5.19 -0.92
N GLY A 98 -12.22 -5.15 -2.25
CA GLY A 98 -13.41 -5.75 -2.86
C GLY A 98 -13.48 -7.27 -2.65
N PHE A 99 -12.38 -7.97 -2.90
CA PHE A 99 -12.28 -9.41 -2.67
C PHE A 99 -12.47 -9.77 -1.20
N VAL A 100 -11.87 -9.00 -0.28
CA VAL A 100 -11.97 -9.25 1.16
C VAL A 100 -13.39 -9.04 1.67
N LYS A 101 -14.08 -8.01 1.17
CA LYS A 101 -15.49 -7.77 1.47
C LYS A 101 -16.38 -8.90 0.95
N GLU A 102 -16.23 -9.27 -0.31
CA GLU A 102 -17.01 -10.33 -0.94
C GLU A 102 -16.81 -11.68 -0.24
N ARG A 103 -15.56 -12.00 0.13
CA ARG A 103 -15.22 -13.33 0.63
C ARG A 103 -15.30 -13.51 2.13
N PHE A 104 -14.88 -12.49 2.88
CA PHE A 104 -14.78 -12.56 4.34
C PHE A 104 -15.80 -11.66 5.04
N GLY A 105 -16.58 -10.86 4.29
CA GLY A 105 -17.53 -9.91 4.88
C GLY A 105 -16.86 -8.78 5.65
N ILE A 106 -15.55 -8.56 5.44
CA ILE A 106 -14.77 -7.55 6.16
C ILE A 106 -14.73 -6.28 5.31
N ASP A 107 -15.31 -5.20 5.81
CA ASP A 107 -15.13 -3.88 5.24
C ASP A 107 -13.71 -3.38 5.54
N ALA A 108 -12.89 -3.28 4.50
CA ALA A 108 -11.61 -2.61 4.62
C ALA A 108 -11.87 -1.11 4.80
N GLU A 109 -11.32 -0.51 5.87
CA GLU A 109 -11.28 0.95 6.02
C GLU A 109 -10.42 1.55 4.90
N ILE A 110 -11.06 1.84 3.76
CA ILE A 110 -10.47 2.64 2.70
C ILE A 110 -10.55 4.07 3.21
N GLY A 111 -9.43 4.64 3.66
CA GLY A 111 -9.38 6.04 4.12
C GLY A 111 -10.00 7.00 3.10
N ARG A 112 -10.40 8.20 3.57
CA ARG A 112 -11.16 9.24 2.83
C ARG A 112 -10.96 9.15 1.32
N GLU A 113 -12.06 9.01 0.58
CA GLU A 113 -12.04 8.93 -0.88
C GLU A 113 -11.26 10.11 -1.48
N CYS A 114 -10.21 9.78 -2.22
CA CYS A 114 -9.43 10.79 -2.91
C CYS A 114 -10.28 11.38 -4.04
N ILE A 115 -10.46 12.71 -4.04
CA ILE A 115 -11.24 13.46 -5.03
C ILE A 115 -10.78 13.14 -6.47
N ILE A 116 -9.48 12.91 -6.66
CA ILE A 116 -8.91 12.53 -7.97
C ILE A 116 -9.28 11.10 -8.33
N CYS A 117 -9.24 10.17 -7.37
CA CYS A 117 -9.64 8.78 -7.60
C CYS A 117 -11.13 8.62 -7.89
N ALA A 118 -11.98 9.45 -7.28
CA ALA A 118 -13.43 9.45 -7.50
C ALA A 118 -13.83 10.08 -8.84
N SER A 119 -12.92 10.82 -9.48
CA SER A 119 -13.21 11.48 -10.75
C SER A 119 -13.32 10.47 -11.90
N PRO A 120 -14.29 10.63 -12.83
CA PRO A 120 -14.35 9.83 -14.06
C PRO A 120 -13.13 10.07 -14.98
N TYR A 121 -12.39 11.17 -14.78
CA TYR A 121 -11.20 11.51 -15.56
C TYR A 121 -9.90 11.06 -14.92
N LYS A 122 -9.94 10.21 -13.88
CA LYS A 122 -8.78 9.73 -13.12
C LYS A 122 -7.60 9.37 -14.03
N GLU A 123 -7.79 8.54 -15.05
CA GLU A 123 -6.68 8.09 -15.91
C GLU A 123 -5.99 9.23 -16.65
N LYS A 124 -6.75 10.24 -17.10
CA LYS A 124 -6.20 11.41 -17.79
C LYS A 124 -5.44 12.30 -16.81
N ILE A 125 -5.95 12.44 -15.58
CA ILE A 125 -5.30 13.18 -14.50
C ILE A 125 -4.02 12.48 -14.06
N ASP A 126 -4.05 11.15 -13.94
CA ASP A 126 -2.89 10.32 -13.60
C ASP A 126 -1.75 10.52 -14.62
N ARG A 127 -2.07 10.54 -15.92
CA ARG A 127 -1.11 10.85 -16.99
C ARG A 127 -0.54 12.26 -16.85
N LEU A 128 -1.39 13.26 -16.58
CA LEU A 128 -0.97 14.65 -16.38
C LEU A 128 -0.03 14.82 -15.17
N ILE A 129 -0.32 14.11 -14.09
CA ILE A 129 0.53 14.13 -12.88
C ILE A 129 1.85 13.40 -13.16
N LYS A 130 1.84 12.31 -13.92
CA LYS A 130 3.05 11.57 -14.31
C LYS A 130 3.94 12.34 -15.29
N SER A 131 3.36 13.14 -16.20
CA SER A 131 4.12 13.95 -17.17
C SER A 131 4.81 15.17 -16.57
N LYS A 132 4.51 15.50 -15.31
CA LYS A 132 5.07 16.66 -14.61
C LYS A 132 6.58 16.51 -14.41
N SER A 133 7.37 17.53 -14.78
CA SER A 133 8.80 17.57 -14.46
C SER A 133 9.05 17.93 -12.99
N ARG A 134 10.23 17.58 -12.46
CA ARG A 134 10.62 17.92 -11.08
C ARG A 134 10.74 19.42 -10.81
N GLN A 135 11.04 20.22 -11.85
CA GLN A 135 11.30 21.65 -11.74
C GLN A 135 10.02 22.49 -11.88
N GLU A 136 8.98 21.96 -12.51
CA GLU A 136 7.71 22.68 -12.64
C GLU A 136 7.04 22.86 -11.27
N THR A 137 6.13 23.83 -11.16
CA THR A 137 5.25 23.96 -9.98
C THR A 137 3.97 23.14 -10.16
N TRP A 138 3.18 22.94 -9.10
CA TRP A 138 1.87 22.28 -9.19
C TRP A 138 0.77 23.21 -9.72
N LYS A 139 1.03 24.53 -9.80
CA LYS A 139 0.05 25.55 -10.21
C LYS A 139 -0.56 25.26 -11.58
N ARG A 140 0.28 24.97 -12.57
CA ARG A 140 -0.13 24.60 -13.94
C ARG A 140 -1.13 23.43 -13.95
N ILE A 141 -0.87 22.39 -13.15
CA ILE A 141 -1.74 21.21 -13.09
C ILE A 141 -3.06 21.55 -12.39
N ILE A 142 -3.02 22.35 -11.32
CA ILE A 142 -4.23 22.81 -10.62
C ILE A 142 -5.14 23.61 -11.56
N GLU A 143 -4.56 24.51 -12.36
CA GLU A 143 -5.31 25.29 -13.35
C GLU A 143 -5.96 24.39 -14.41
N ILE A 144 -5.24 23.40 -14.93
CA ILE A 144 -5.81 22.42 -15.88
C ILE A 144 -6.94 21.62 -15.24
N LEU A 145 -6.80 21.21 -13.98
CA LEU A 145 -7.82 20.45 -13.26
C LEU A 145 -9.09 21.26 -13.04
N TRP A 146 -8.96 22.54 -12.73
CA TRP A 146 -10.09 23.45 -12.62
C TRP A 146 -10.76 23.65 -13.98
N ASN A 147 -10.01 24.10 -14.98
CA ASN A 147 -10.58 24.56 -16.25
C ASN A 147 -11.14 23.41 -17.08
N LYS A 148 -10.42 22.29 -17.18
CA LYS A 148 -10.76 21.18 -18.07
C LYS A 148 -11.65 20.13 -17.43
N TYR A 149 -11.47 19.88 -16.14
CA TYR A 149 -12.14 18.78 -15.44
C TYR A 149 -13.09 19.25 -14.33
N GLN A 150 -13.18 20.56 -14.08
CA GLN A 150 -14.01 21.17 -13.04
C GLN A 150 -13.72 20.61 -11.63
N ILE A 151 -12.47 20.16 -11.40
CA ILE A 151 -12.03 19.64 -10.10
C ILE A 151 -11.33 20.74 -9.32
N ARG A 152 -11.93 21.16 -8.21
CA ARG A 152 -11.38 22.21 -7.36
C ARG A 152 -10.37 21.64 -6.36
N ILE A 153 -9.08 21.94 -6.58
CA ILE A 153 -8.00 21.61 -5.65
C ILE A 153 -7.38 22.89 -5.12
N LYS A 154 -7.56 23.16 -3.82
CA LYS A 154 -7.03 24.38 -3.17
C LYS A 154 -5.54 24.29 -2.84
N THR A 155 -5.02 23.08 -2.66
CA THR A 155 -3.64 22.87 -2.18
C THR A 155 -2.92 21.79 -3.00
N PRO A 156 -1.64 22.00 -3.37
CA PRO A 156 -0.83 20.98 -4.02
C PRO A 156 -0.73 19.65 -3.24
N GLN A 157 -0.95 19.67 -1.92
CA GLN A 157 -0.90 18.49 -1.06
C GLN A 157 -1.84 17.36 -1.51
N VAL A 158 -2.98 17.70 -2.11
CA VAL A 158 -3.92 16.70 -2.66
C VAL A 158 -3.28 15.96 -3.85
N LEU A 159 -2.60 16.69 -4.73
CA LEU A 159 -1.92 16.12 -5.90
C LEU A 159 -0.69 15.32 -5.50
N ILE A 160 0.10 15.84 -4.56
CA ILE A 160 1.29 15.15 -4.01
C ILE A 160 0.85 13.86 -3.30
N GLY A 161 -0.21 13.93 -2.50
CA GLY A 161 -0.80 12.77 -1.84
C GLY A 161 -1.26 11.72 -2.85
N HIS A 162 -2.01 12.14 -3.87
CA HIS A 162 -2.45 11.24 -4.93
C HIS A 162 -1.29 10.60 -5.69
N GLN A 163 -0.31 11.41 -6.11
CA GLN A 163 0.89 10.91 -6.79
C GLN A 163 1.65 9.90 -5.93
N LYS A 164 1.71 10.12 -4.62
CA LYS A 164 2.50 9.29 -3.73
C LYS A 164 1.78 7.99 -3.37
N TYR A 165 0.48 8.03 -3.10
CA TYR A 165 -0.25 6.90 -2.52
C TYR A 165 -1.17 6.17 -3.51
N HIS A 166 -1.46 6.75 -4.68
CA HIS A 166 -2.45 6.22 -5.61
C HIS A 166 -1.94 5.96 -7.03
N LEU A 167 -0.86 6.64 -7.46
CA LEU A 167 -0.17 6.40 -8.74
C LEU A 167 0.94 5.37 -8.64
#